data_AF-A0AAV9LZJ1-F1
#
_entry.id   AF-A0AAV9LZJ1-F1
#
_cell.length_a   1.000
_cell.length_b   1.000
_cell.length_c   1.000
_cell.angle_alpha   90.00
_cell.angle_beta   90.00
_cell.angle_gamma   90.00
#
_symmetry.space_group_name_H-M   'P 1'
#
loop_
_entity.id
_entity.type
_entity.pdbx_description
1 polymer ?
#
loop_
_entity_poly.entity_id
_entity_poly.type
_entity_poly.pdbx_seq_one_letter_code
_entity_poly.pdbx_strand_id
1 'polypeptide(L)'
;MANNEFTGKIPTSLLGIPKLVELQVQDNQFDGRIPAFAQQDLRLNVANNRLEGPIPPQLSSQSASSFEGNLGLCGKPMPPCPPSK
;
A
#
# COMPACT_ATOMS: atom_id res chain seq x y z
N MET A 1 3.30 11.78 -9.28
CA MET A 1 2.55 11.39 -10.49
C MET A 1 2.45 9.89 -10.47
N ALA A 2 1.24 9.33 -10.41
CA ALA A 2 1.00 7.98 -10.87
C ALA A 2 -0.44 8.00 -11.42
N ASN A 3 -0.59 7.58 -12.68
CA ASN A 3 -1.81 7.47 -13.47
C ASN A 3 -1.41 6.62 -14.68
N ASN A 4 -1.39 5.30 -14.48
CA ASN A 4 -1.06 4.34 -15.51
C ASN A 4 -2.04 3.17 -15.44
N GLU A 5 -1.93 2.25 -16.38
CA GLU A 5 -2.72 1.02 -16.40
C GLU A 5 -1.92 -0.17 -15.85
N PHE A 6 -1.02 0.05 -14.88
CA PHE A 6 -0.27 -1.07 -14.29
C PHE A 6 -1.21 -1.97 -13.49
N THR A 7 -1.06 -3.28 -13.71
CA THR A 7 -1.90 -4.33 -13.14
C THR A 7 -1.04 -5.36 -12.39
N GLY A 8 -1.72 -6.25 -11.66
CA GLY A 8 -1.07 -7.31 -10.88
C GLY A 8 -0.61 -6.81 -9.51
N LYS A 9 0.31 -7.54 -8.87
CA LYS A 9 0.74 -7.26 -7.50
C LYS A 9 1.90 -6.29 -7.44
N ILE A 10 2.00 -5.57 -6.33
CA ILE A 10 3.23 -4.82 -5.99
C ILE A 10 4.39 -5.83 -5.86
N PRO A 11 5.47 -5.72 -6.66
CA PRO A 11 6.54 -6.71 -6.67
C PRO A 11 7.28 -6.79 -5.34
N THR A 12 7.48 -8.00 -4.82
CA THR A 12 8.28 -8.23 -3.60
C THR A 12 9.77 -7.94 -3.81
N SER A 13 10.24 -7.84 -5.06
CA SER A 13 11.60 -7.39 -5.36
C SER A 13 11.90 -5.99 -4.83
N LEU A 14 10.87 -5.13 -4.66
CA LEU A 14 11.02 -3.80 -4.05
C LEU A 14 11.49 -3.87 -2.59
N LEU A 15 11.24 -4.99 -1.90
CA LEU A 15 11.71 -5.23 -0.53
C LEU A 15 13.24 -5.27 -0.45
N GLY A 16 13.91 -5.63 -1.54
CA GLY A 16 15.37 -5.75 -1.63
C GLY A 16 16.10 -4.43 -1.89
N ILE A 17 15.41 -3.28 -1.92
CA ILE A 17 16.01 -1.98 -2.21
C ILE A 17 16.37 -1.26 -0.89
N PRO A 18 17.61 -1.36 -0.39
CA PRO A 18 17.95 -0.93 0.97
C PRO A 18 17.76 0.56 1.24
N LYS A 19 17.75 1.40 0.19
CA LYS A 19 17.63 2.86 0.28
C LYS A 19 16.31 3.39 -0.27
N LEU A 20 15.26 2.56 -0.34
CA LEU A 20 13.94 3.02 -0.79
C LEU A 20 13.33 3.96 0.26
N VAL A 21 13.14 5.22 -0.13
CA VAL A 21 12.56 6.27 0.74
C VAL A 21 11.16 6.63 0.31
N GLU A 22 10.83 6.50 -0.98
CA GLU A 22 9.52 6.89 -1.51
C GLU A 22 9.03 5.93 -2.60
N LEU A 23 7.75 5.58 -2.56
CA LEU A 23 7.05 4.79 -3.57
C LEU A 23 5.68 5.42 -3.87
N GLN A 24 5.53 5.99 -5.08
CA GLN A 24 4.31 6.63 -5.56
C GLN A 24 3.72 5.78 -6.70
N VAL A 25 2.63 5.06 -6.43
CA VAL A 25 1.95 4.16 -7.38
C VAL A 25 0.43 4.35 -7.39
N GLN A 26 -0.03 5.52 -6.96
CA GLN A 26 -1.44 5.89 -6.99
C GLN A 26 -2.06 5.84 -8.40
N ASP A 27 -3.38 5.78 -8.49
CA ASP A 27 -4.14 5.78 -9.74
C ASP A 27 -3.62 4.70 -10.73
N ASN A 28 -3.63 3.46 -10.27
CA ASN A 28 -3.27 2.28 -11.04
C ASN A 28 -4.29 1.16 -10.78
N GLN A 29 -4.00 -0.05 -11.25
CA GLN A 29 -4.86 -1.21 -11.08
C GLN A 29 -4.14 -2.34 -10.32
N PHE A 30 -3.21 -1.98 -9.42
CA PHE A 30 -2.52 -2.96 -8.59
C PHE A 30 -3.49 -3.67 -7.65
N ASP A 31 -3.32 -4.97 -7.47
CA ASP A 31 -4.16 -5.84 -6.65
C ASP A 31 -3.37 -6.60 -5.58
N GLY A 32 -4.10 -7.31 -4.72
CA GLY A 32 -3.53 -8.08 -3.63
C GLY A 32 -3.05 -7.20 -2.47
N ARG A 33 -2.08 -7.70 -1.70
CA ARG A 33 -1.64 -7.08 -0.45
C ARG A 33 -0.47 -6.15 -0.64
N ILE A 34 -0.39 -5.12 0.20
CA ILE A 34 0.81 -4.28 0.34
C ILE A 34 1.94 -5.12 0.97
N PRO A 35 3.10 -5.26 0.31
CA PRO A 35 4.25 -5.95 0.90
C PRO A 35 4.73 -5.29 2.19
N ALA A 36 5.21 -6.10 3.13
CA ALA A 36 5.80 -5.58 4.37
C ALA A 36 7.23 -5.07 4.12
N PHE A 37 7.37 -3.78 3.78
CA PHE A 37 8.67 -3.12 3.63
C PHE A 37 9.46 -3.10 4.94
N ALA A 38 10.78 -3.28 4.86
CA ALA A 38 11.68 -3.26 6.02
C ALA A 38 12.03 -1.83 6.48
N GLN A 39 11.88 -0.86 5.58
CA GLN A 39 12.21 0.54 5.75
C GLN A 39 11.09 1.23 6.53
N GLN A 40 11.42 1.73 7.73
CA GLN A 40 10.46 2.44 8.58
C GLN A 40 10.13 3.84 8.08
N ASP A 41 11.08 4.48 7.38
CA ASP A 41 10.92 5.85 6.85
C ASP A 41 10.35 5.88 5.41
N LEU A 42 9.87 4.73 4.91
CA LEU A 42 9.28 4.66 3.57
C LEU A 42 8.03 5.55 3.53
N ARG A 43 7.98 6.46 2.54
CA ARG A 43 6.79 7.23 2.17
C ARG A 43 6.10 6.53 1.02
N LEU A 44 4.83 6.20 1.19
CA LEU A 44 4.07 5.39 0.24
C LEU A 44 2.75 6.07 -0.12
N ASN A 45 2.42 6.05 -1.41
CA ASN A 45 1.11 6.42 -1.91
C ASN A 45 0.62 5.34 -2.88
N VAL A 46 -0.42 4.62 -2.46
CA VAL A 46 -1.07 3.55 -3.23
C VAL A 46 -2.55 3.87 -3.48
N ALA A 47 -2.96 5.14 -3.31
CA ALA A 47 -4.33 5.56 -3.48
C ALA A 47 -4.90 5.14 -4.85
N ASN A 48 -6.20 4.89 -4.92
CA ASN A 48 -6.91 4.55 -6.15
C ASN A 48 -6.27 3.35 -6.89
N ASN A 49 -6.16 2.23 -6.17
CA ASN A 49 -5.81 0.91 -6.71
C ASN A 49 -6.86 -0.12 -6.28
N ARG A 50 -6.59 -1.42 -6.49
CA ARG A 50 -7.46 -2.55 -6.10
C ARG A 50 -6.82 -3.38 -4.99
N LEU A 51 -6.03 -2.75 -4.12
CA LEU A 51 -5.34 -3.44 -3.04
C LEU A 51 -6.30 -3.87 -1.94
N GLU A 52 -5.92 -4.93 -1.24
CA GLU A 52 -6.73 -5.56 -0.19
C GLU A 52 -5.90 -6.07 0.98
N GLY A 53 -6.59 -6.29 2.10
CA GLY A 53 -6.01 -6.84 3.33
C GLY A 53 -5.46 -5.78 4.29
N PRO A 54 -4.76 -6.23 5.34
CA PRO A 54 -4.28 -5.34 6.39
C PRO A 54 -3.13 -4.45 5.91
N ILE A 55 -3.17 -3.17 6.29
CA ILE A 55 -2.05 -2.25 6.12
C ILE A 55 -0.91 -2.68 7.06
N PRO A 56 0.32 -2.88 6.54
CA PRO A 56 1.48 -3.23 7.36
C PRO A 56 1.73 -2.20 8.48
N PRO A 57 2.03 -2.62 9.72
CA PRO A 57 2.16 -1.71 10.87
C PRO A 57 3.16 -0.56 10.68
N GLN A 58 4.23 -0.77 9.93
CA GLN A 58 5.23 0.24 9.62
C GLN A 58 4.69 1.40 8.76
N LEU A 59 3.56 1.19 8.08
CA LEU A 59 2.87 2.22 7.29
C LEU A 59 1.70 2.86 8.05
N SER A 60 1.43 2.44 9.28
CA SER A 60 0.24 2.87 10.04
C SER A 60 0.25 4.33 10.48
N SER A 61 1.41 4.99 10.44
CA SER A 61 1.58 6.42 10.75
C SER A 61 1.38 7.33 9.52
N GLN A 62 1.21 6.77 8.33
CA GLN A 62 0.99 7.55 7.11
C GLN A 62 -0.44 8.08 7.03
N SER A 63 -0.65 9.07 6.17
CA SER A 63 -1.98 9.66 5.95
C SER A 63 -2.95 8.63 5.37
N ALA A 64 -4.21 8.65 5.80
CA ALA A 64 -5.28 7.82 5.21
C ALA A 64 -5.43 8.05 3.70
N SER A 65 -5.14 9.27 3.22
CA SER A 65 -5.16 9.61 1.80
C SER A 65 -4.17 8.80 0.96
N SER A 66 -3.09 8.27 1.54
CA SER A 66 -2.16 7.37 0.83
C SER A 66 -2.77 6.01 0.49
N PHE A 67 -3.92 5.65 1.07
CA PHE A 67 -4.56 4.34 0.96
C PHE A 67 -5.98 4.41 0.43
N GLU A 68 -6.52 5.60 0.21
CA GLU A 68 -7.90 5.79 -0.25
C GLU A 68 -8.16 5.15 -1.62
N GLY A 69 -9.42 4.93 -1.96
CA GLY A 69 -9.80 4.27 -3.22
C GLY A 69 -9.53 2.76 -3.29
N ASN A 70 -8.85 2.17 -2.31
CA ASN A 70 -8.65 0.72 -2.18
C ASN A 70 -9.71 0.11 -1.25
N LEU A 71 -10.82 -0.39 -1.80
CA LEU A 71 -11.97 -0.86 -1.02
C LEU A 71 -11.68 -2.06 -0.10
N GLY A 72 -10.65 -2.85 -0.41
CA GLY A 72 -10.27 -4.03 0.38
C GLY A 72 -9.27 -3.76 1.50
N LEU A 73 -8.71 -2.54 1.59
CA LEU A 73 -7.70 -2.22 2.61
C LEU A 73 -8.34 -1.95 3.97
N CYS A 74 -7.65 -2.39 5.02
CA CYS A 74 -8.09 -2.21 6.39
C CYS A 74 -6.92 -2.12 7.37
N GLY A 75 -7.18 -1.68 8.61
CA GLY A 75 -6.16 -1.39 9.61
C GLY A 75 -5.62 0.03 9.48
N LYS A 76 -5.05 0.58 10.54
CA LYS A 76 -4.62 1.99 10.61
C LYS A 76 -3.71 2.35 9.42
N PRO A 77 -3.93 3.51 8.75
CA PRO A 77 -4.87 4.60 9.08
C PRO A 77 -6.33 4.40 8.61
N MET A 78 -6.65 3.28 7.97
CA MET A 78 -7.99 2.93 7.48
C MET A 78 -8.87 2.28 8.58
N PRO A 79 -10.18 2.07 8.32
CA PRO A 79 -11.06 1.35 9.24
C PRO A 79 -10.50 -0.02 9.64
N PRO A 80 -10.79 -0.49 10.87
CA PRO A 80 -10.25 -1.75 11.37
C PRO A 80 -10.66 -2.92 10.48
N CYS A 81 -9.77 -3.91 10.37
CA CYS A 81 -10.05 -5.12 9.59
C CYS A 81 -11.23 -5.90 10.17
N PRO A 82 -12.09 -6.47 9.31
CA PRO A 82 -13.14 -7.37 9.78
C PRO A 82 -12.50 -8.56 10.50
N PRO A 83 -13.17 -9.11 11.53
CA PRO A 83 -12.68 -10.30 12.21
C PRO A 83 -12.52 -11.43 11.19
N SER A 84 -11.34 -12.06 11.19
CA SER A 84 -11.10 -13.26 10.40
C SER A 84 -12.04 -14.36 10.89
N LYS A 85 -12.90 -14.87 10.00
CA LYS A 85 -13.77 -16.01 10.28
C LYS A 85 -12.96 -17.27 10.57
#